data_AF-A0A8T5RV17-F1
#
_entry.id   AF-A0A8T5RV17-F1
#
_cell.length_a   1.000
_cell.length_b   1.000
_cell.length_c   1.000
_cell.angle_alpha   90.00
_cell.angle_beta   90.00
_cell.angle_gamma   90.00
#
_symmetry.space_group_name_H-M   'P 1'
#
loop_
_entity.id
_entity.type
_entity.pdbx_description
1 polymer ?
#
loop_
_entity_poly.entity_id
_entity_poly.type
_entity_poly.pdbx_seq_one_letter_code
_entity_poly.pdbx_strand_id
1 'polypeptide(L)'
;MPLQPEHIDKFLEEEIDSKFKLELLELLRKRIDKLCFKECEIDRIQCTLTPLCTHRTLLKLRLLNGLTIEDQPSFCYSVHKNIIFRDFRNKTVIYKPNDSYLYLVDFFDVFFHGDYRKLNKFFSKKDFKGANKIFDDRINNRDENFQYFLTNDENFMIFKYDEKIHVCFITENYALCNTNREKITNLELLFGLCKLFARIYFPEVKLKLNHSNCVEITTFIPKDSLLKISKSLPADEDSKRDNYIWNVFPGELDALSQFCKEINIFIDKKDNLAIKLNIGVVPEVRMNRYSSALLRYRDLRLVFNILYRLYNDFYILHV
;
A
#
# COMPACT_ATOMS: atom_id res chain seq x y z
N MET A 1 25.41 -12.06 25.64
CA MET A 1 24.19 -12.49 24.91
C MET A 1 23.88 -11.44 23.85
N PRO A 2 23.47 -11.82 22.63
CA PRO A 2 23.00 -10.85 21.65
C PRO A 2 21.72 -10.17 22.15
N LEU A 3 21.61 -8.86 21.92
CA LEU A 3 20.39 -8.10 22.19
C LEU A 3 19.24 -8.67 21.35
N GLN A 4 18.10 -8.94 21.99
CA GLN A 4 16.86 -9.31 21.31
C GLN A 4 15.99 -8.06 21.11
N PRO A 5 15.06 -8.05 20.14
CA PRO A 5 14.13 -6.93 19.95
C PRO A 5 13.38 -6.55 21.22
N GLU A 6 12.94 -7.53 22.03
CA GLU A 6 12.21 -7.25 23.27
C GLU A 6 13.05 -6.50 24.31
N HIS A 7 14.38 -6.58 24.25
CA HIS A 7 15.27 -5.80 25.13
C HIS A 7 15.27 -4.32 24.76
N ILE A 8 15.11 -4.00 23.47
CA ILE A 8 15.04 -2.62 22.98
C ILE A 8 13.68 -2.02 23.31
N ASP A 9 12.60 -2.78 23.09
CA ASP A 9 11.24 -2.34 23.39
C ASP A 9 11.09 -2.03 24.89
N LYS A 10 11.53 -2.95 25.77
CA LYS A 10 11.56 -2.71 27.22
C LYS A 10 12.40 -1.49 27.60
N PHE A 11 13.58 -1.32 27.01
CA PHE A 11 14.44 -0.17 27.29
C PHE A 11 13.76 1.17 26.92
N LEU A 12 13.00 1.20 25.83
CA LEU A 12 12.28 2.40 25.39
C LEU A 12 11.05 2.68 26.28
N GLU A 13 10.34 1.64 26.71
CA GLU A 13 9.12 1.71 27.53
C GLU A 13 9.38 1.97 29.02
N GLU A 14 10.46 1.44 29.59
CA GLU A 14 10.78 1.62 31.02
C GLU A 14 11.04 3.10 31.35
N GLU A 15 10.55 3.60 32.49
CA GLU A 15 10.87 4.94 33.02
C GLU A 15 12.33 5.02 33.51
N ILE A 16 13.27 4.82 32.60
CA ILE A 16 14.70 5.06 32.82
C ILE A 16 14.95 6.56 32.77
N ASP A 17 15.95 7.03 33.53
CA ASP A 17 16.44 8.41 33.48
C ASP A 17 16.55 8.92 32.03
N SER A 18 15.82 10.00 31.76
CA SER A 18 15.74 10.61 30.43
C SER A 18 17.11 10.97 29.86
N LYS A 19 18.09 11.32 30.72
CA LYS A 19 19.46 11.58 30.31
C LYS A 19 20.13 10.34 29.73
N PHE A 20 19.97 9.19 30.38
CA PHE A 20 20.55 7.93 29.91
C PHE A 20 19.96 7.49 28.57
N LYS A 21 18.64 7.65 28.39
CA LYS A 21 17.97 7.40 27.09
C LYS A 21 18.56 8.28 25.98
N LEU A 22 18.76 9.58 26.25
CA LEU A 22 19.35 10.51 25.29
C LEU A 22 20.80 10.14 24.93
N GLU A 23 21.62 9.80 25.93
CA GLU A 23 23.02 9.38 25.69
C GLU A 23 23.10 8.12 24.80
N LEU A 24 22.24 7.12 25.03
CA LEU A 24 22.21 5.93 24.19
C LEU A 24 21.75 6.26 22.76
N LEU A 25 20.71 7.08 22.59
CA LEU A 25 20.24 7.51 21.28
C LEU A 25 21.33 8.27 20.51
N GLU A 26 22.12 9.10 21.19
CA GLU A 26 23.28 9.76 20.59
C GLU A 26 24.36 8.76 20.15
N LEU A 27 24.66 7.74 20.97
CA LEU A 27 25.63 6.70 20.60
C LEU A 27 25.15 5.91 19.38
N LEU A 28 23.86 5.55 19.33
CA LEU A 28 23.25 4.89 18.19
C LEU A 28 23.33 5.76 16.94
N ARG A 29 22.97 7.05 17.04
CA ARG A 29 23.09 8.01 15.94
C ARG A 29 24.54 8.11 15.44
N LYS A 30 25.50 8.30 16.34
CA LYS A 30 26.94 8.36 16.00
C LYS A 30 27.41 7.08 15.29
N ARG A 31 26.94 5.90 15.73
CA ARG A 31 27.26 4.63 15.07
C ARG A 31 26.64 4.53 13.68
N ILE A 32 25.38 4.90 13.52
CA ILE A 32 24.67 4.91 12.23
C ILE A 32 25.34 5.87 11.27
N ASP A 33 25.70 7.08 11.71
CA ASP A 33 26.39 8.06 10.88
C ASP A 33 27.78 7.57 10.45
N LYS A 34 28.53 6.94 11.37
CA LYS A 34 29.80 6.30 11.02
C LYS A 34 29.60 5.20 9.96
N LEU A 35 28.62 4.33 10.15
CA LEU A 35 28.27 3.27 9.19
C LEU A 35 27.92 3.83 7.81
N CYS A 36 27.05 4.83 7.75
CA CYS A 36 26.56 5.39 6.49
C CYS A 36 27.64 6.17 5.75
N PHE A 37 28.26 7.15 6.41
CA PHE A 37 29.12 8.15 5.75
C PHE A 37 30.61 7.80 5.76
N LYS A 38 31.07 7.05 6.77
CA LYS A 38 32.52 6.78 6.95
C LYS A 38 32.93 5.35 6.59
N GLU A 39 31.98 4.44 6.46
CA GLU A 39 32.25 3.03 6.15
C GLU A 39 31.59 2.66 4.81
N CYS A 40 30.26 2.76 4.71
CA CYS A 40 29.52 2.29 3.54
C CYS A 40 29.74 3.17 2.30
N GLU A 41 29.45 4.47 2.36
CA GLU A 41 29.46 5.33 1.15
C GLU A 41 30.86 5.55 0.56
N ILE A 42 31.90 5.52 1.39
CA ILE A 42 33.30 5.73 0.97
C ILE A 42 33.74 4.63 0.01
N ASP A 43 33.45 3.36 0.33
CA ASP A 43 33.65 2.26 -0.60
C ASP A 43 32.45 2.17 -1.56
N ARG A 44 32.57 2.83 -2.71
CA ARG A 44 31.51 2.88 -3.72
C ARG A 44 31.12 1.51 -4.27
N ILE A 45 32.07 0.56 -4.34
CA ILE A 45 31.81 -0.79 -4.85
C ILE A 45 30.96 -1.53 -3.83
N GLN A 46 31.39 -1.54 -2.58
CA GLN A 46 30.65 -2.14 -1.48
C GLN A 46 29.26 -1.50 -1.34
N CYS A 47 29.19 -0.17 -1.30
CA CYS A 47 27.93 0.55 -1.19
C CYS A 47 26.95 0.16 -2.30
N THR A 48 27.45 -0.09 -3.53
CA THR A 48 26.61 -0.44 -4.67
C THR A 48 26.13 -1.89 -4.62
N LEU A 49 27.07 -2.84 -4.43
CA LEU A 49 26.81 -4.27 -4.58
C LEU A 49 26.34 -4.94 -3.29
N THR A 50 26.94 -4.57 -2.17
CA THR A 50 26.78 -5.21 -0.85
C THR A 50 26.73 -4.16 0.27
N PRO A 51 25.71 -3.27 0.27
CA PRO A 51 25.61 -2.20 1.26
C PRO A 51 25.59 -2.76 2.68
N LEU A 52 26.23 -2.05 3.61
CA LEU A 52 26.33 -2.44 5.03
C LEU A 52 24.98 -2.48 5.78
N CYS A 53 23.89 -2.09 5.11
CA CYS A 53 22.55 -2.26 5.63
C CYS A 53 21.67 -2.98 4.59
N THR A 54 20.97 -4.00 5.06
CA THR A 54 20.04 -4.81 4.26
C THR A 54 19.04 -3.91 3.54
N HIS A 55 18.92 -4.05 2.23
CA HIS A 55 18.01 -3.26 1.38
C HIS A 55 18.05 -1.73 1.61
N ARG A 56 19.17 -1.21 2.13
CA ARG A 56 19.34 0.20 2.49
C ARG A 56 18.32 0.71 3.52
N THR A 57 17.85 -0.13 4.45
CA THR A 57 16.87 0.23 5.48
C THR A 57 17.25 1.48 6.29
N LEU A 58 18.54 1.77 6.46
CA LEU A 58 18.98 3.00 7.15
C LEU A 58 18.56 4.28 6.40
N LEU A 59 18.47 4.28 5.07
CA LEU A 59 17.95 5.43 4.31
C LEU A 59 16.47 5.66 4.61
N LYS A 60 15.69 4.58 4.62
CA LYS A 60 14.26 4.63 5.02
C LYS A 60 14.13 5.24 6.41
N LEU A 61 14.91 4.77 7.39
CA LEU A 61 14.84 5.30 8.76
C LEU A 61 15.12 6.79 8.79
N ARG A 62 16.18 7.26 8.12
CA ARG A 62 16.51 8.69 8.08
C ARG A 62 15.38 9.52 7.47
N LEU A 63 14.86 9.11 6.31
CA LEU A 63 13.76 9.81 5.64
C LEU A 63 12.48 9.84 6.48
N LEU A 64 12.10 8.73 7.11
CA LEU A 64 10.92 8.67 7.99
C LEU A 64 11.06 9.50 9.27
N ASN A 65 12.29 9.82 9.69
CA ASN A 65 12.56 10.71 10.81
C ASN A 65 12.67 12.19 10.40
N GLY A 66 12.28 12.55 9.18
CA GLY A 66 12.22 13.93 8.70
C GLY A 66 13.56 14.54 8.31
N LEU A 67 14.62 13.73 8.17
CA LEU A 67 15.90 14.21 7.64
C LEU A 67 15.75 14.61 6.17
N THR A 68 16.43 15.67 5.75
CA THR A 68 16.34 16.18 4.37
C THR A 68 17.31 15.45 3.43
N ILE A 69 17.24 15.73 2.13
CA ILE A 69 18.12 15.12 1.12
C ILE A 69 19.59 15.35 1.47
N GLU A 70 19.91 16.54 1.97
CA GLU A 70 21.26 16.96 2.36
C GLU A 70 21.82 16.15 3.53
N ASP A 71 20.95 15.61 4.38
CA ASP A 71 21.32 14.78 5.54
C ASP A 71 21.49 13.28 5.18
N GLN A 72 21.28 12.92 3.91
CA GLN A 72 21.46 11.55 3.43
C GLN A 72 22.89 11.30 2.95
N PRO A 73 23.39 10.06 3.09
CA PRO A 73 24.62 9.63 2.42
C PRO A 73 24.46 9.71 0.90
N SER A 74 25.02 10.74 0.27
CA SER A 74 24.69 11.24 -1.07
C SER A 74 24.80 10.17 -2.16
N PHE A 75 25.92 9.45 -2.20
CA PHE A 75 26.15 8.38 -3.16
C PHE A 75 25.29 7.15 -2.83
N CYS A 76 25.12 6.79 -1.56
CA CYS A 76 24.25 5.69 -1.17
C CYS A 76 22.79 5.93 -1.57
N TYR A 77 22.28 7.15 -1.37
CA TYR A 77 20.95 7.56 -1.77
C TYR A 77 20.82 7.66 -3.30
N SER A 78 21.82 8.19 -4.00
CA SER A 78 21.88 8.20 -5.47
C SER A 78 21.77 6.78 -6.06
N VAL A 79 22.51 5.82 -5.51
CA VAL A 79 22.41 4.41 -5.93
C VAL A 79 21.02 3.86 -5.62
N HIS A 80 20.43 4.18 -4.47
CA HIS A 80 19.06 3.77 -4.14
C HIS A 80 18.03 4.27 -5.17
N LYS A 81 18.06 5.57 -5.48
CA LYS A 81 17.21 6.18 -6.51
C LYS A 81 17.42 5.52 -7.87
N ASN A 82 18.68 5.26 -8.26
CA ASN A 82 18.99 4.60 -9.53
C ASN A 82 18.46 3.16 -9.59
N ILE A 83 18.48 2.42 -8.48
CA ILE A 83 17.87 1.07 -8.43
C ILE A 83 16.37 1.15 -8.69
N ILE A 84 15.66 2.10 -8.07
CA ILE A 84 14.21 2.30 -8.31
C ILE A 84 13.96 2.71 -9.75
N PHE A 85 14.74 3.66 -10.29
CA PHE A 85 14.63 4.10 -11.68
C PHE A 85 14.86 2.95 -12.68
N ARG A 86 15.88 2.12 -12.45
CA ARG A 86 16.16 0.96 -13.30
C ARG A 86 15.04 -0.07 -13.24
N ASP A 87 14.53 -0.37 -12.04
CA ASP A 87 13.41 -1.31 -11.88
C ASP A 87 12.12 -0.78 -12.51
N PHE A 88 11.87 0.53 -12.46
CA PHE A 88 10.76 1.18 -13.18
C PHE A 88 10.91 1.03 -14.70
N ARG A 89 12.13 1.18 -15.23
CA ARG A 89 12.44 0.97 -16.66
C ARG A 89 12.58 -0.50 -17.06
N ASN A 90 12.14 -1.44 -16.21
CA ASN A 90 12.24 -2.89 -16.42
C ASN A 90 13.67 -3.37 -16.73
N LYS A 91 14.69 -2.68 -16.19
CA LYS A 91 16.11 -3.05 -16.31
C LYS A 91 16.54 -3.93 -15.14
N THR A 92 17.60 -4.70 -15.35
CA THR A 92 18.22 -5.50 -14.28
C THR A 92 18.68 -4.63 -13.12
N VAL A 93 18.38 -5.09 -11.91
CA VAL A 93 18.73 -4.44 -10.63
C VAL A 93 19.34 -5.46 -9.68
N ILE A 94 20.17 -4.98 -8.76
CA ILE A 94 20.90 -5.82 -7.79
C ILE A 94 19.93 -6.47 -6.79
N TYR A 95 18.85 -5.76 -6.45
CA TYR A 95 17.74 -6.27 -5.65
C TYR A 95 16.44 -5.59 -6.09
N LYS A 96 15.30 -6.23 -5.84
CA LYS A 96 13.99 -5.64 -6.10
C LYS A 96 13.64 -4.58 -5.05
N PRO A 97 13.37 -3.32 -5.44
CA PRO A 97 13.05 -2.26 -4.50
C PRO A 97 11.58 -2.39 -4.08
N ASN A 98 11.28 -3.30 -3.15
CA ASN A 98 9.99 -3.33 -2.46
C ASN A 98 10.03 -2.37 -1.27
N ASP A 99 8.92 -1.68 -1.01
CA ASP A 99 8.77 -0.82 0.17
C ASP A 99 9.90 0.23 0.30
N SER A 100 10.35 0.76 -0.85
CA SER A 100 11.50 1.66 -0.92
C SER A 100 11.07 3.12 -0.85
N TYR A 101 11.83 3.99 -0.17
CA TYR A 101 11.43 5.38 0.06
C TYR A 101 12.26 6.34 -0.77
N LEU A 102 11.59 7.32 -1.37
CA LEU A 102 12.21 8.45 -2.06
C LEU A 102 11.63 9.76 -1.52
N TYR A 103 12.40 10.84 -1.57
CA TYR A 103 11.80 12.16 -1.45
C TYR A 103 10.84 12.40 -2.61
N LEU A 104 9.76 13.16 -2.37
CA LEU A 104 8.69 13.33 -3.34
C LEU A 104 9.19 13.94 -4.66
N VAL A 105 10.14 14.87 -4.59
CA VAL A 105 10.80 15.45 -5.78
C VAL A 105 11.53 14.39 -6.61
N ASP A 106 12.21 13.44 -5.96
CA ASP A 106 12.94 12.36 -6.63
C ASP A 106 11.99 11.30 -7.17
N PHE A 107 10.88 11.04 -6.48
CA PHE A 107 9.80 10.23 -7.01
C PHE A 107 9.29 10.84 -8.33
N PHE A 108 8.99 12.14 -8.35
CA PHE A 108 8.57 12.79 -9.59
C PHE A 108 9.64 12.74 -10.69
N ASP A 109 10.92 12.85 -10.34
CA ASP A 109 11.99 12.73 -11.32
C ASP A 109 12.08 11.32 -11.92
N VAL A 110 11.88 10.28 -11.10
CA VAL A 110 11.91 8.88 -11.55
C VAL A 110 10.73 8.55 -12.47
N PHE A 111 9.50 8.88 -12.05
CA PHE A 111 8.28 8.45 -12.74
C PHE A 111 7.79 9.46 -13.78
N PHE A 112 8.09 10.75 -13.59
CA PHE A 112 7.61 11.85 -14.43
C PHE A 112 8.74 12.75 -14.89
N HIS A 113 9.86 12.14 -15.30
CA HIS A 113 11.01 12.85 -15.82
C HIS A 113 10.60 13.90 -16.88
N GLY A 114 11.26 15.05 -16.86
CA GLY A 114 10.92 16.23 -17.68
C GLY A 114 9.92 17.19 -17.01
N ASP A 115 8.92 16.68 -16.30
CA ASP A 115 7.86 17.49 -15.67
C ASP A 115 8.02 17.62 -14.15
N TYR A 116 8.97 16.88 -13.55
CA TYR A 116 9.14 16.74 -12.11
C TYR A 116 9.26 18.07 -11.34
N ARG A 117 9.94 19.09 -11.89
CA ARG A 117 10.07 20.40 -11.22
C ARG A 117 8.73 21.12 -11.11
N LYS A 118 7.89 21.02 -12.16
CA LYS A 118 6.54 21.60 -12.17
C LYS A 118 5.64 20.83 -11.21
N LEU A 119 5.68 19.50 -11.27
CA LEU A 119 4.93 18.64 -10.35
C LEU A 119 5.31 18.92 -8.90
N ASN A 120 6.61 18.95 -8.57
CA ASN A 120 7.06 19.28 -7.21
C ASN A 120 6.53 20.64 -6.76
N LYS A 121 6.61 21.68 -7.61
CA LYS A 121 6.04 23.00 -7.30
C LYS A 121 4.53 22.95 -7.07
N PHE A 122 3.79 22.21 -7.88
CA PHE A 122 2.33 22.08 -7.72
C PHE A 122 1.97 21.35 -6.43
N PHE A 123 2.62 20.24 -6.13
CA PHE A 123 2.40 19.50 -4.90
C PHE A 123 2.78 20.31 -3.65
N SER A 124 3.92 21.00 -3.65
CA SER A 124 4.31 21.88 -2.54
C SER A 124 3.32 23.02 -2.30
N LYS A 125 2.63 23.49 -3.35
CA LYS A 125 1.62 24.56 -3.27
C LYS A 125 0.19 24.04 -3.16
N LYS A 126 -0.02 22.72 -3.11
CA LYS A 126 -1.34 22.07 -3.20
C LYS A 126 -2.17 22.53 -4.41
N ASP A 127 -1.52 22.87 -5.53
CA ASP A 127 -2.17 23.20 -6.80
C ASP A 127 -2.39 21.92 -7.63
N PHE A 128 -3.31 21.09 -7.18
CA PHE A 128 -3.57 19.79 -7.82
C PHE A 128 -4.25 19.91 -9.18
N LYS A 129 -4.88 21.04 -9.48
CA LYS A 129 -5.41 21.31 -10.83
C LYS A 129 -4.28 21.40 -11.85
N GLY A 130 -3.17 22.07 -11.50
CA GLY A 130 -1.97 22.11 -12.32
C GLY A 130 -1.32 20.74 -12.51
N ALA A 131 -1.24 19.95 -11.43
CA ALA A 131 -0.71 18.58 -11.49
C ALA A 131 -1.56 17.65 -12.36
N ASN A 132 -2.88 17.67 -12.20
CA ASN A 132 -3.81 16.83 -12.99
C ASN A 132 -3.69 17.10 -14.48
N LYS A 133 -3.52 18.36 -14.91
CA LYS A 133 -3.28 18.68 -16.32
C LYS A 133 -2.01 18.01 -16.87
N ILE A 134 -0.95 17.90 -16.08
CA ILE A 134 0.27 17.20 -16.49
C ILE A 134 0.00 15.70 -16.58
N PHE A 135 -0.69 15.11 -15.60
CA PHE A 135 -1.01 13.69 -15.64
C PHE A 135 -1.91 13.34 -16.83
N ASP A 136 -2.96 14.13 -17.07
CA ASP A 136 -3.88 13.96 -18.19
C ASP A 136 -3.17 14.13 -19.55
N ASP A 137 -2.22 15.08 -19.67
CA ASP A 137 -1.39 15.22 -20.87
C ASP A 137 -0.54 13.97 -21.11
N ARG A 138 0.10 13.42 -20.07
CA ARG A 138 0.94 12.23 -20.21
C ARG A 138 0.13 10.98 -20.57
N ILE A 139 -1.04 10.81 -19.97
CA ILE A 139 -1.94 9.68 -20.26
C ILE A 139 -2.52 9.81 -21.67
N ASN A 140 -3.10 10.96 -22.02
CA ASN A 140 -3.89 11.10 -23.24
C ASN A 140 -3.05 11.45 -24.48
N ASN A 141 -1.94 12.18 -24.33
CA ASN A 141 -1.14 12.68 -25.45
C ASN A 141 0.23 12.00 -25.59
N ARG A 142 0.76 11.36 -24.53
CA ARG A 142 2.09 10.71 -24.54
C ARG A 142 2.04 9.19 -24.40
N ASP A 143 0.83 8.60 -24.43
CA ASP A 143 0.59 7.15 -24.37
C ASP A 143 1.23 6.47 -23.15
N GLU A 144 1.25 7.18 -22.01
CA GLU A 144 1.74 6.62 -20.75
C GLU A 144 0.62 5.89 -19.99
N ASN A 145 0.79 4.59 -19.78
CA ASN A 145 -0.19 3.73 -19.14
C ASN A 145 -0.01 3.67 -17.62
N PHE A 146 -0.47 4.70 -16.92
CA PHE A 146 -0.54 4.71 -15.46
C PHE A 146 -1.92 5.13 -14.96
N GLN A 147 -2.23 4.78 -13.71
CA GLN A 147 -3.41 5.25 -13.01
C GLN A 147 -3.01 5.97 -11.74
N TYR A 148 -3.79 6.97 -11.34
CA TYR A 148 -3.53 7.69 -10.10
C TYR A 148 -4.83 8.07 -9.39
N PHE A 149 -4.73 8.28 -8.09
CA PHE A 149 -5.81 8.76 -7.25
C PHE A 149 -5.26 9.70 -6.18
N LEU A 150 -5.74 10.94 -6.16
CA LEU A 150 -5.53 11.87 -5.07
C LEU A 150 -6.63 11.69 -4.03
N THR A 151 -6.28 11.53 -2.76
CA THR A 151 -7.27 11.36 -1.69
C THR A 151 -8.04 12.66 -1.42
N ASN A 152 -9.19 12.53 -0.77
CA ASN A 152 -10.11 13.66 -0.56
C ASN A 152 -9.47 14.78 0.27
N ASP A 153 -8.66 14.45 1.28
CA ASP A 153 -7.98 15.45 2.12
C ASP A 153 -6.62 15.86 1.52
N GLU A 154 -6.32 15.37 0.32
CA GLU A 154 -5.12 15.69 -0.47
C GLU A 154 -3.80 15.42 0.29
N ASN A 155 -3.85 14.48 1.24
CA ASN A 155 -2.68 14.02 2.00
C ASN A 155 -1.89 12.95 1.25
N PHE A 156 -2.58 12.18 0.40
CA PHE A 156 -1.97 11.05 -0.30
C PHE A 156 -2.24 11.12 -1.80
N MET A 157 -1.21 10.83 -2.59
CA MET A 157 -1.39 10.42 -3.99
C MET A 157 -1.01 8.96 -4.13
N ILE A 158 -1.96 8.15 -4.60
CA ILE A 158 -1.76 6.75 -4.92
C ILE A 158 -1.50 6.66 -6.41
N PHE A 159 -0.41 6.04 -6.80
CA PHE A 159 0.03 5.92 -8.18
C PHE A 159 0.25 4.44 -8.51
N LYS A 160 -0.40 3.97 -9.57
CA LYS A 160 -0.24 2.61 -10.08
C LYS A 160 0.40 2.67 -11.46
N TYR A 161 1.48 1.92 -11.62
CA TYR A 161 2.15 1.69 -12.89
C TYR A 161 2.41 0.20 -13.03
N ASP A 162 1.99 -0.39 -14.14
CA ASP A 162 1.89 -1.85 -14.28
C ASP A 162 1.17 -2.47 -13.05
N GLU A 163 1.77 -3.47 -12.43
CA GLU A 163 1.27 -4.15 -11.22
C GLU A 163 1.76 -3.52 -9.91
N LYS A 164 2.52 -2.41 -9.97
CA LYS A 164 3.15 -1.78 -8.81
C LYS A 164 2.31 -0.61 -8.32
N ILE A 165 2.13 -0.54 -7.01
CA ILE A 165 1.48 0.58 -6.34
C ILE A 165 2.55 1.39 -5.60
N HIS A 166 2.45 2.71 -5.72
CA HIS A 166 3.28 3.68 -5.05
C HIS A 166 2.35 4.64 -4.29
N VAL A 167 2.81 5.11 -3.13
CA VAL A 167 2.05 6.04 -2.30
C VAL A 167 2.93 7.24 -1.98
N CYS A 168 2.49 8.42 -2.40
CA CYS A 168 3.10 9.69 -2.04
C CYS A 168 2.41 10.25 -0.80
N PHE A 169 3.21 10.53 0.22
CA PHE A 169 2.84 11.20 1.47
C PHE A 169 3.14 12.69 1.26
N ILE A 170 2.10 13.44 0.88
CA ILE A 170 2.25 14.78 0.32
C ILE A 170 2.73 15.76 1.38
N THR A 171 2.13 15.69 2.58
CA THR A 171 2.49 16.55 3.72
C THR A 171 3.91 16.26 4.20
N GLU A 172 4.30 14.99 4.24
CA GLU A 172 5.60 14.54 4.70
C GLU A 172 6.69 14.59 3.62
N ASN A 173 6.32 14.93 2.38
CA ASN A 173 7.22 15.15 1.25
C ASN A 173 8.08 13.94 0.86
N TYR A 174 7.52 12.73 0.97
CA TYR A 174 8.16 11.50 0.50
C TYR A 174 7.19 10.56 -0.20
N ALA A 175 7.72 9.52 -0.86
CA ALA A 175 6.95 8.48 -1.51
C ALA A 175 7.46 7.09 -1.15
N LEU A 176 6.53 6.20 -0.83
CA LEU A 176 6.72 4.77 -0.70
C LEU A 176 6.53 4.12 -2.07
N CYS A 177 7.59 3.54 -2.60
CA CYS A 177 7.64 2.92 -3.92
C CYS A 177 7.45 1.41 -3.83
N ASN A 178 6.60 0.88 -4.73
CA ASN A 178 6.34 -0.55 -4.88
C ASN A 178 5.95 -1.18 -3.53
N THR A 179 4.80 -0.73 -3.04
CA THR A 179 4.27 -1.05 -1.72
C THR A 179 3.94 -2.54 -1.62
N ASN A 180 4.32 -3.16 -0.50
CA ASN A 180 4.17 -4.60 -0.29
C ASN A 180 4.00 -4.94 1.19
N ARG A 181 5.07 -4.85 1.99
CA ARG A 181 5.10 -5.30 3.38
C ARG A 181 4.81 -4.18 4.37
N GLU A 182 4.89 -2.91 3.96
CA GLU A 182 4.53 -1.80 4.85
C GLU A 182 3.08 -1.88 5.31
N LYS A 183 2.84 -1.33 6.49
CA LYS A 183 1.51 -1.22 7.08
C LYS A 183 0.78 -0.03 6.46
N ILE A 184 -0.51 -0.17 6.23
CA ILE A 184 -1.40 0.94 5.95
C ILE A 184 -1.67 1.62 7.30
N THR A 185 -1.45 2.93 7.39
CA THR A 185 -1.44 3.64 8.67
C THR A 185 -2.73 4.41 8.96
N ASN A 186 -3.49 4.77 7.92
CA ASN A 186 -4.68 5.59 8.02
C ASN A 186 -5.80 5.06 7.11
N LEU A 187 -7.04 5.23 7.57
CA LEU A 187 -8.28 4.92 6.87
C LEU A 187 -8.45 5.73 5.57
N GLU A 188 -8.01 6.99 5.51
CA GLU A 188 -8.05 7.81 4.30
C GLU A 188 -7.26 7.13 3.15
N LEU A 189 -6.05 6.65 3.47
CA LEU A 189 -5.19 5.94 2.53
C LEU A 189 -5.80 4.60 2.10
N LEU A 190 -6.34 3.83 3.06
CA LEU A 190 -7.07 2.59 2.75
C LEU A 190 -8.23 2.85 1.79
N PHE A 191 -9.03 3.87 2.06
CA PHE A 191 -10.17 4.26 1.22
C PHE A 191 -9.72 4.70 -0.18
N GLY A 192 -8.63 5.44 -0.28
CA GLY A 192 -8.01 5.81 -1.55
C GLY A 192 -7.58 4.59 -2.36
N LEU A 193 -6.95 3.60 -1.71
CA LEU A 193 -6.50 2.36 -2.37
C LEU A 193 -7.70 1.58 -2.92
N CYS A 194 -8.76 1.43 -2.10
CA CYS A 194 -10.00 0.79 -2.52
C CYS A 194 -10.66 1.55 -3.68
N LYS A 195 -10.69 2.89 -3.65
CA LYS A 195 -11.24 3.72 -4.73
C LYS A 195 -10.47 3.56 -6.03
N LEU A 196 -9.14 3.59 -5.98
CA LEU A 196 -8.33 3.39 -7.18
C LEU A 196 -8.58 1.99 -7.76
N PHE A 197 -8.59 0.96 -6.92
CA PHE A 197 -8.84 -0.41 -7.36
C PHE A 197 -10.23 -0.59 -7.97
N ALA A 198 -11.28 -0.09 -7.31
CA ALA A 198 -12.64 -0.12 -7.84
C ALA A 198 -12.74 0.63 -9.18
N ARG A 199 -12.12 1.80 -9.33
CA ARG A 199 -12.11 2.52 -10.62
C ARG A 199 -11.48 1.73 -11.77
N ILE A 200 -10.44 0.95 -11.48
CA ILE A 200 -9.70 0.21 -12.51
C ILE A 200 -10.46 -1.06 -12.92
N TYR A 201 -10.96 -1.80 -11.94
CA TYR A 201 -11.44 -3.17 -12.18
C TYR A 201 -12.96 -3.31 -12.02
N PHE A 202 -13.59 -2.54 -11.12
CA PHE A 202 -14.99 -2.72 -10.71
C PHE A 202 -15.71 -1.38 -10.49
N PRO A 203 -15.98 -0.61 -11.56
CA PRO A 203 -16.55 0.73 -11.41
C PRO A 203 -17.94 0.74 -10.74
N GLU A 204 -18.63 -0.40 -10.73
CA GLU A 204 -19.96 -0.60 -10.15
C GLU A 204 -19.91 -0.85 -8.63
N VAL A 205 -18.72 -1.14 -8.07
CA VAL A 205 -18.54 -1.40 -6.64
C VAL A 205 -18.78 -0.11 -5.85
N LYS A 206 -19.64 -0.22 -4.84
CA LYS A 206 -19.95 0.90 -3.95
C LYS A 206 -18.98 0.89 -2.78
N LEU A 207 -18.31 2.01 -2.59
CA LEU A 207 -17.38 2.23 -1.47
C LEU A 207 -17.96 3.24 -0.51
N LYS A 208 -17.95 2.92 0.79
CA LYS A 208 -18.36 3.84 1.85
C LYS A 208 -17.35 3.82 2.98
N LEU A 209 -17.11 4.99 3.56
CA LEU A 209 -16.42 5.10 4.84
C LEU A 209 -17.47 4.99 5.94
N ASN A 210 -17.38 3.95 6.75
CA ASN A 210 -18.36 3.68 7.81
C ASN A 210 -17.90 4.29 9.15
N HIS A 211 -18.84 4.57 10.04
CA HIS A 211 -18.62 5.13 11.39
C HIS A 211 -17.72 4.24 12.27
N SER A 212 -17.63 2.93 11.97
CA SER A 212 -16.78 1.95 12.66
C SER A 212 -15.30 1.98 12.23
N ASN A 213 -14.82 3.09 11.65
CA ASN A 213 -13.46 3.25 11.10
C ASN A 213 -13.07 2.15 10.10
N CYS A 214 -13.99 1.81 9.19
CA CYS A 214 -13.78 0.80 8.16
C CYS A 214 -14.17 1.34 6.78
N VAL A 215 -13.55 0.77 5.75
CA VAL A 215 -13.99 0.90 4.37
C VAL A 215 -14.94 -0.25 4.07
N GLU A 216 -16.19 0.07 3.83
CA GLU A 216 -17.19 -0.86 3.33
C GLU A 216 -17.06 -0.95 1.81
N ILE A 217 -16.81 -2.16 1.31
CA ILE A 217 -16.83 -2.51 -0.11
C ILE A 217 -18.08 -3.33 -0.36
N THR A 218 -19.02 -2.80 -1.15
CA THR A 218 -20.21 -3.53 -1.58
C THR A 218 -20.11 -3.89 -3.06
N THR A 219 -20.15 -5.19 -3.35
CA THR A 219 -20.28 -5.72 -4.71
C THR A 219 -21.63 -6.45 -4.86
N PHE A 220 -22.13 -6.51 -6.09
CA PHE A 220 -23.40 -7.14 -6.44
C PHE A 220 -23.19 -8.14 -7.56
N ILE A 221 -23.74 -9.33 -7.41
CA ILE A 221 -23.84 -10.33 -8.47
C ILE A 221 -25.31 -10.39 -8.91
N PRO A 222 -25.63 -10.05 -10.17
CA PRO A 222 -27.00 -10.05 -10.67
C PRO A 222 -27.66 -11.43 -10.58
N LYS A 223 -28.98 -11.44 -10.33
CA LYS A 223 -29.80 -12.67 -10.31
C LYS A 223 -29.58 -13.52 -11.57
N ASP A 224 -29.58 -12.91 -12.74
CA ASP A 224 -29.48 -13.60 -14.03
C ASP A 224 -28.15 -14.35 -14.17
N SER A 225 -27.06 -13.80 -13.65
CA SER A 225 -25.75 -14.46 -13.60
C SER A 225 -25.77 -15.64 -12.62
N LEU A 226 -26.41 -15.51 -11.47
CA LEU A 226 -26.54 -16.61 -10.49
C LEU A 226 -27.32 -17.80 -11.07
N LEU A 227 -28.35 -17.53 -11.88
CA LEU A 227 -29.15 -18.56 -12.54
C LEU A 227 -28.37 -19.34 -13.61
N LYS A 228 -27.40 -18.71 -14.28
CA LYS A 228 -26.54 -19.37 -15.27
C LYS A 228 -25.55 -20.34 -14.63
N ILE A 229 -25.12 -20.06 -13.40
CA ILE A 229 -24.10 -20.84 -12.69
C ILE A 229 -24.73 -21.99 -11.90
N SER A 230 -25.94 -21.77 -11.36
CA SER A 230 -26.69 -22.82 -10.66
C SER A 230 -27.57 -23.59 -11.65
N LYS A 231 -27.18 -24.81 -12.03
CA LYS A 231 -27.99 -25.72 -12.88
C LYS A 231 -29.34 -26.13 -12.26
N SER A 232 -29.63 -25.68 -11.03
CA SER A 232 -30.92 -25.76 -10.38
C SER A 232 -31.04 -24.61 -9.40
N LEU A 233 -32.09 -23.79 -9.54
CA LEU A 233 -32.53 -22.85 -8.52
C LEU A 233 -32.71 -23.61 -7.20
N PRO A 234 -32.04 -23.22 -6.10
CA PRO A 234 -32.30 -23.85 -4.81
C PRO A 234 -33.74 -23.51 -4.42
N ALA A 235 -34.56 -24.56 -4.34
CA ALA A 235 -35.85 -24.51 -3.69
C ALA A 235 -35.61 -24.29 -2.18
N ASP A 236 -36.28 -23.29 -1.63
CA ASP A 236 -36.25 -22.78 -0.25
C ASP A 236 -35.36 -21.55 -0.01
N GLU A 237 -36.05 -20.50 0.46
CA GLU A 237 -35.53 -19.22 0.92
C GLU A 237 -34.65 -19.39 2.18
N ASP A 238 -33.66 -18.50 2.28
CA ASP A 238 -32.84 -18.14 3.45
C ASP A 238 -31.75 -19.08 4.00
N SER A 239 -31.66 -20.38 3.67
CA SER A 239 -30.57 -21.23 4.21
C SER A 239 -29.65 -21.93 3.18
N LYS A 240 -30.10 -22.14 1.95
CA LYS A 240 -29.32 -22.90 0.96
C LYS A 240 -28.37 -22.04 0.09
N ARG A 241 -28.62 -20.73 -0.04
CA ARG A 241 -27.80 -19.83 -0.90
C ARG A 241 -26.56 -19.27 -0.20
N ASP A 242 -26.66 -18.95 1.10
CA ASP A 242 -25.47 -18.69 1.92
C ASP A 242 -24.54 -19.91 1.87
N ASN A 243 -25.10 -21.10 2.08
CA ASN A 243 -24.38 -22.35 1.93
C ASN A 243 -23.75 -22.51 0.53
N TYR A 244 -24.38 -22.03 -0.55
CA TYR A 244 -23.81 -22.16 -1.90
C TYR A 244 -22.49 -21.39 -2.05
N ILE A 245 -22.42 -20.12 -1.65
CA ILE A 245 -21.19 -19.33 -1.80
C ILE A 245 -20.12 -19.86 -0.83
N TRP A 246 -20.51 -20.21 0.39
CA TRP A 246 -19.63 -20.90 1.34
C TRP A 246 -19.13 -22.25 0.83
N ASN A 247 -19.90 -22.95 -0.01
CA ASN A 247 -19.51 -24.23 -0.59
C ASN A 247 -18.67 -24.09 -1.87
N VAL A 248 -18.88 -23.03 -2.66
CA VAL A 248 -18.13 -22.79 -3.91
C VAL A 248 -16.81 -22.04 -3.66
N PHE A 249 -16.77 -21.11 -2.70
CA PHE A 249 -15.60 -20.30 -2.35
C PHE A 249 -15.21 -20.38 -0.85
N PRO A 250 -15.18 -21.57 -0.22
CA PRO A 250 -14.83 -21.68 1.19
C PRO A 250 -13.43 -21.13 1.46
N GLY A 251 -12.48 -21.38 0.54
CA GLY A 251 -11.10 -20.94 0.68
C GLY A 251 -10.94 -19.43 0.57
N GLU A 252 -11.61 -18.80 -0.39
CA GLU A 252 -11.57 -17.35 -0.58
C GLU A 252 -12.28 -16.61 0.56
N LEU A 253 -13.43 -17.10 1.02
CA LEU A 253 -14.14 -16.50 2.15
C LEU A 253 -13.38 -16.67 3.46
N ASP A 254 -12.78 -17.84 3.71
CA ASP A 254 -11.89 -18.04 4.85
C ASP A 254 -10.69 -17.09 4.79
N ALA A 255 -10.05 -16.95 3.62
CA ALA A 255 -8.96 -16.00 3.43
C ALA A 255 -9.40 -14.54 3.66
N LEU A 256 -10.58 -14.14 3.13
CA LEU A 256 -11.13 -12.80 3.38
C LEU A 256 -11.41 -12.56 4.86
N SER A 257 -11.86 -13.59 5.60
CA SER A 257 -12.16 -13.48 7.04
C SER A 257 -10.93 -13.16 7.90
N GLN A 258 -9.72 -13.37 7.37
CA GLN A 258 -8.47 -13.00 8.05
C GLN A 258 -8.17 -11.50 7.96
N PHE A 259 -8.77 -10.79 6.99
CA PHE A 259 -8.48 -9.38 6.69
C PHE A 259 -9.68 -8.45 6.86
N CYS A 260 -10.90 -8.98 6.71
CA CYS A 260 -12.14 -8.24 6.90
C CYS A 260 -12.59 -8.35 8.36
N LYS A 261 -13.06 -7.24 8.94
CA LYS A 261 -13.73 -7.27 10.25
C LYS A 261 -15.06 -8.00 10.17
N GLU A 262 -15.79 -7.74 9.08
CA GLU A 262 -17.11 -8.30 8.85
C GLU A 262 -17.31 -8.59 7.37
N ILE A 263 -17.95 -9.72 7.09
CA ILE A 263 -18.35 -10.15 5.74
C ILE A 263 -19.84 -10.43 5.82
N ASN A 264 -20.64 -9.60 5.15
CA ASN A 264 -22.09 -9.76 5.08
C ASN A 264 -22.48 -10.17 3.67
N ILE A 265 -23.15 -11.31 3.56
CA ILE A 265 -23.67 -11.86 2.32
C ILE A 265 -25.18 -11.91 2.46
N PHE A 266 -25.91 -11.33 1.51
CA PHE A 266 -27.38 -11.30 1.55
C PHE A 266 -27.97 -11.09 0.16
N ILE A 267 -29.26 -11.38 0.00
CA ILE A 267 -30.00 -11.09 -1.23
C ILE A 267 -30.65 -9.69 -1.12
N ASP A 268 -30.44 -8.84 -2.12
CA ASP A 268 -31.08 -7.53 -2.16
C ASP A 268 -32.55 -7.60 -2.63
N LYS A 269 -33.25 -6.46 -2.60
CA LYS A 269 -34.66 -6.38 -3.02
C LYS A 269 -34.91 -6.73 -4.50
N LYS A 270 -33.85 -6.87 -5.30
CA LYS A 270 -33.91 -7.21 -6.73
C LYS A 270 -33.44 -8.65 -6.98
N ASP A 271 -33.36 -9.47 -5.94
CA ASP A 271 -32.81 -10.83 -5.96
C ASP A 271 -31.34 -10.94 -6.38
N ASN A 272 -30.58 -9.84 -6.31
CA ASN A 272 -29.14 -9.87 -6.53
C ASN A 272 -28.42 -10.34 -5.27
N LEU A 273 -27.33 -11.06 -5.43
CA LEU A 273 -26.46 -11.39 -4.34
C LEU A 273 -25.55 -10.20 -4.03
N ALA A 274 -25.71 -9.61 -2.85
CA ALA A 274 -24.88 -8.54 -2.35
C ALA A 274 -23.82 -9.09 -1.40
N ILE A 275 -22.56 -8.76 -1.66
CA ILE A 275 -21.43 -9.07 -0.77
C ILE A 275 -20.88 -7.75 -0.25
N LYS A 276 -20.92 -7.59 1.07
CA LYS A 276 -20.37 -6.44 1.79
C LYS A 276 -19.16 -6.87 2.60
N LEU A 277 -18.02 -6.24 2.34
CA LEU A 277 -16.78 -6.44 3.07
C LEU A 277 -16.45 -5.18 3.87
N ASN A 278 -16.29 -5.31 5.19
CA ASN A 278 -15.82 -4.23 6.04
C ASN A 278 -14.34 -4.43 6.35
N ILE A 279 -13.49 -3.57 5.78
CA ILE A 279 -12.03 -3.65 5.93
C ILE A 279 -11.57 -2.48 6.81
N GLY A 280 -10.88 -2.79 7.90
CA GLY A 280 -10.25 -1.79 8.75
C GLY A 280 -8.73 -1.78 8.63
N VAL A 281 -8.10 -0.72 9.14
CA VAL A 281 -6.64 -0.63 9.25
C VAL A 281 -6.10 -1.58 10.32
N VAL A 282 -6.89 -1.78 11.38
CA VAL A 282 -6.65 -2.81 12.41
C VAL A 282 -7.65 -3.94 12.15
N PRO A 283 -7.19 -5.17 11.86
CA PRO A 283 -8.08 -6.33 11.78
C PRO A 283 -8.66 -6.65 13.17
N GLU A 284 -9.93 -7.07 13.23
CA GLU A 284 -10.53 -7.51 14.49
C GLU A 284 -9.99 -8.89 14.89
N VAL A 285 -9.63 -9.03 16.16
CA VAL A 285 -9.09 -10.24 16.76
C VAL A 285 -10.17 -11.33 16.77
N ARG A 286 -10.03 -12.38 15.96
CA ARG A 286 -10.67 -13.66 16.28
C ARG A 286 -9.77 -14.45 17.23
N MET A 287 -10.41 -15.03 18.25
CA MET A 287 -9.80 -15.63 19.42
C MET A 287 -8.60 -16.56 19.11
N ASN A 288 -7.58 -16.50 19.96
CA ASN A 288 -6.41 -17.40 20.05
C ASN A 288 -5.16 -17.13 19.20
N ARG A 289 -4.98 -15.96 18.56
CA ARG A 289 -3.65 -15.56 18.07
C ARG A 289 -3.30 -14.13 18.48
N TYR A 290 -2.35 -14.01 19.40
CA TYR A 290 -1.67 -12.75 19.69
C TYR A 290 -0.93 -12.26 18.44
N SER A 291 -1.60 -11.47 17.59
CA SER A 291 -1.00 -10.31 16.94
C SER A 291 -2.08 -9.47 16.26
N SER A 292 -2.40 -8.31 16.84
CA SER A 292 -3.15 -7.22 16.22
C SER A 292 -2.28 -6.52 15.16
N ALA A 293 -1.81 -7.26 14.16
CA ALA A 293 -0.97 -6.67 13.12
C ALA A 293 -1.82 -5.77 12.21
N LEU A 294 -1.45 -4.49 12.07
CA LEU A 294 -2.07 -3.59 11.09
C LEU A 294 -2.05 -4.20 9.69
N LEU A 295 -3.10 -3.90 8.91
CA LEU A 295 -3.25 -4.34 7.52
C LEU A 295 -2.07 -3.86 6.68
N ARG A 296 -1.43 -4.76 5.92
CA ARG A 296 -0.34 -4.41 4.99
C ARG A 296 -0.83 -4.30 3.55
N TYR A 297 -0.06 -3.63 2.70
CA TYR A 297 -0.41 -3.49 1.28
C TYR A 297 -0.59 -4.83 0.55
N ARG A 298 0.27 -5.82 0.84
CA ARG A 298 0.14 -7.16 0.26
C ARG A 298 -1.14 -7.87 0.68
N ASP A 299 -1.58 -7.65 1.92
CA ASP A 299 -2.77 -8.26 2.48
C ASP A 299 -4.00 -7.67 1.75
N LEU A 300 -4.01 -6.36 1.53
CA LEU A 300 -5.02 -5.68 0.71
C LEU A 300 -5.02 -6.15 -0.75
N ARG A 301 -3.84 -6.39 -1.35
CA ARG A 301 -3.74 -6.95 -2.71
C ARG A 301 -4.40 -8.33 -2.81
N LEU A 302 -4.27 -9.17 -1.78
CA LEU A 302 -4.95 -10.47 -1.74
C LEU A 302 -6.47 -10.30 -1.71
N VAL A 303 -6.98 -9.40 -0.86
CA VAL A 303 -8.42 -9.07 -0.81
C VAL A 303 -8.92 -8.62 -2.17
N PHE A 304 -8.19 -7.72 -2.83
CA PHE A 304 -8.50 -7.23 -4.17
C PHE A 304 -8.47 -8.32 -5.24
N ASN A 305 -7.51 -9.24 -5.20
CA ASN A 305 -7.46 -10.37 -6.12
C ASN A 305 -8.66 -11.32 -5.93
N ILE A 306 -9.08 -11.55 -4.68
CA ILE A 306 -10.27 -12.37 -4.38
C ILE A 306 -11.52 -11.69 -4.92
N LEU A 307 -11.70 -10.39 -4.62
CA LEU A 307 -12.79 -9.59 -5.19
C LEU A 307 -12.78 -9.63 -6.72
N TYR A 308 -11.59 -9.59 -7.33
CA TYR A 308 -11.46 -9.64 -8.77
C TYR A 308 -11.90 -10.97 -9.38
N ARG A 309 -11.55 -12.09 -8.74
CA ARG A 309 -12.03 -13.40 -9.16
C ARG A 309 -13.54 -13.52 -8.97
N LEU A 310 -14.05 -13.18 -7.78
CA LEU A 310 -15.48 -13.21 -7.49
C LEU A 310 -16.29 -12.37 -8.48
N TYR A 311 -15.78 -11.20 -8.89
CA TYR A 311 -16.48 -10.41 -9.89
C TYR A 311 -16.36 -11.01 -11.30
N ASN A 312 -15.18 -11.41 -11.76
CA ASN A 312 -15.03 -11.89 -13.13
C ASN A 312 -15.68 -13.24 -13.39
N ASP A 313 -15.57 -14.15 -12.42
CA ASP A 313 -16.13 -15.50 -12.53
C ASP A 313 -17.67 -15.45 -12.55
N PHE A 314 -18.29 -14.41 -11.97
CA PHE A 314 -19.75 -14.27 -11.91
C PHE A 314 -20.34 -13.24 -12.85
N TYR A 315 -19.64 -12.13 -13.10
CA TYR A 315 -20.18 -10.97 -13.82
C TYR A 315 -19.74 -10.96 -15.28
N ILE A 316 -18.44 -11.14 -15.57
CA ILE A 316 -17.93 -10.98 -16.95
C ILE A 316 -18.10 -12.25 -17.78
N LEU A 317 -17.96 -13.45 -17.20
CA LEU A 317 -18.17 -14.70 -17.95
C LEU A 317 -19.63 -15.03 -18.24
N HIS A 318 -20.57 -14.31 -17.62
CA HIS A 318 -21.99 -14.64 -17.64
C HIS A 318 -22.92 -13.49 -18.05
N VAL A 319 -22.38 -12.33 -18.43
CA VAL A 319 -23.08 -11.31 -19.22
C VAL A 319 -22.70 -11.52 -20.67
#